data_AF-A0A0S3SE54-F1
#
_entry.id   AF-A0A0S3SE54-F1
#
_cell.length_a   1.000
_cell.length_b   1.000
_cell.length_c   1.000
_cell.angle_alpha   90.00
_cell.angle_beta   90.00
_cell.angle_gamma   90.00
#
_symmetry.space_group_name_H-M   'P 1'
#
loop_
_entity.id
_entity.type
_entity.pdbx_description
1 polymer ?
#
loop_
_entity_poly.entity_id
_entity_poly.type
_entity_poly.pdbx_seq_one_letter_code
_entity_poly.pdbx_strand_id
1 'polypeptide(L)'
;MACEREFQIGVLLTFVIIWTPMFVLTYCPFQDFLDHSVSTLQFNHINAITITIQSLHLLHHPLSHTTTFASTMIQSNPPLMHHYGALVRNSAEPKQAKSFNLQNPSAVDACDLPLIDLGALKSSNERDKRACTAAICKAASEWGFFQVVNHGISHDLLRKMRNEQMKLFEVPFEKKITCGLLNNPYRWGTPTATRSSHFSWSEAFHIPLTMISEAASWGEFSSLREAINEFAPAMLEVSRLLASILAQNLGYPKDAVEKLCDAGTCFLRLNHYPCCPKSKEEIFGLVPHTDSDFLTILYQDQVGGLQLMKDSKWVAVKPNPDALIVNIGDLFQAWSNDEYRSVEHKVVANDKMERYSVAYFLCPFNNTVINGCKGPSVYRKFTFGEYRHQIQEDVKKIGHKIGLSRFKL
;
A
#
# COMPACT_ATOMS: atom_id res chain seq x y z
N MET A 1 62.25 8.49 33.57
CA MET A 1 62.20 9.70 32.71
C MET A 1 61.72 9.25 31.33
N ALA A 2 60.78 10.01 30.78
CA ALA A 2 59.94 9.83 29.59
C ALA A 2 60.58 9.08 28.38
N CYS A 3 59.86 8.17 27.70
CA CYS A 3 58.83 8.41 26.65
C CYS A 3 59.39 9.23 25.48
N GLU A 4 59.31 8.85 24.20
CA GLU A 4 58.72 7.70 23.50
C GLU A 4 59.27 7.75 22.06
N ARG A 5 59.44 6.59 21.41
CA ARG A 5 59.79 6.48 19.98
C ARG A 5 58.51 6.16 19.23
N GLU A 6 58.15 6.95 18.22
CA GLU A 6 57.18 6.53 17.20
C GLU A 6 57.90 6.23 15.88
N PHE A 7 57.74 4.97 15.48
CA PHE A 7 58.10 4.40 14.20
C PHE A 7 56.90 4.54 13.26
N GLN A 8 57.09 5.10 12.06
CA GLN A 8 56.12 5.00 10.99
C GLN A 8 56.12 3.60 10.38
N ILE A 9 54.97 2.91 10.43
CA ILE A 9 54.64 1.79 9.54
C ILE A 9 53.19 2.01 9.09
N GLY A 10 52.99 2.13 7.78
CA GLY A 10 51.69 2.27 7.16
C GLY A 10 50.87 0.98 7.22
N VAL A 11 49.57 1.13 7.47
CA VAL A 11 48.58 0.08 7.23
C VAL A 11 47.37 0.71 6.53
N LEU A 12 47.09 0.16 5.36
CA LEU A 12 45.91 0.33 4.52
C LEU A 12 44.65 -0.06 5.33
N LEU A 13 43.64 0.81 5.41
CA LEU A 13 42.32 0.42 5.91
C LEU A 13 41.22 1.00 5.01
N THR A 14 40.66 0.09 4.22
CA THR A 14 39.50 0.22 3.35
C THR A 14 38.24 0.44 4.20
N PHE A 15 37.52 1.54 3.97
CA PHE A 15 36.18 1.73 4.54
C PHE A 15 35.16 0.97 3.69
N VAL A 16 34.69 -0.16 4.24
CA VAL A 16 33.48 -0.86 3.79
C VAL A 16 32.33 -0.34 4.62
N ILE A 17 31.53 0.59 4.06
CA ILE A 17 30.27 1.04 4.66
C ILE A 17 29.18 0.08 4.17
N ILE A 18 28.83 -0.89 5.01
CA ILE A 18 27.65 -1.74 4.82
C ILE A 18 26.45 -0.99 5.39
N TRP A 19 25.53 -0.60 4.51
CA TRP A 19 24.18 -0.16 4.87
C TRP A 19 23.33 -1.39 5.20
N THR A 20 22.88 -1.50 6.45
CA THR A 20 21.74 -2.33 6.84
C THR A 20 20.58 -1.41 7.22
N PRO A 21 19.39 -1.48 6.58
CA PRO A 21 18.19 -0.89 7.14
C PRO A 21 17.62 -1.87 8.17
N MET A 22 17.67 -1.46 9.44
CA MET A 22 17.11 -2.22 10.56
C MET A 22 15.58 -2.06 10.60
N PHE A 23 14.96 -3.16 11.03
CA PHE A 23 13.54 -3.41 11.17
C PHE A 23 12.79 -2.40 12.04
N VAL A 24 11.57 -2.05 11.62
CA VAL A 24 10.57 -1.36 12.44
C VAL A 24 9.98 -2.35 13.44
N LEU A 25 10.28 -2.16 14.72
CA LEU A 25 9.59 -2.78 15.86
C LEU A 25 8.47 -1.85 16.30
N THR A 26 7.24 -2.35 16.34
CA THR A 26 6.08 -1.66 16.93
C THR A 26 5.63 -2.35 18.22
N TYR A 27 5.60 -1.55 19.29
CA TYR A 27 4.88 -1.65 20.59
C TYR A 27 5.37 -2.55 21.73
N CYS A 28 5.61 -1.90 22.88
CA CYS A 28 5.23 -2.39 24.22
C CYS A 28 4.98 -1.17 25.16
N PRO A 29 3.87 -1.09 25.93
CA PRO A 29 3.62 0.00 26.87
C PRO A 29 4.19 -0.35 28.25
N PHE A 30 4.87 0.59 28.90
CA PHE A 30 5.17 0.48 30.33
C PHE A 30 4.95 1.83 31.01
N GLN A 31 3.97 1.83 31.91
CA GLN A 31 3.76 2.83 32.94
C GLN A 31 4.19 2.20 34.28
N ASP A 32 4.87 3.01 35.11
CA ASP A 32 5.21 2.85 36.53
C ASP A 32 6.37 1.92 36.95
N PHE A 33 7.47 2.53 37.43
CA PHE A 33 7.98 2.40 38.82
C PHE A 33 9.15 3.39 39.13
N LEU A 34 8.88 4.31 40.05
CA LEU A 34 9.69 5.01 41.08
C LEU A 34 11.22 5.24 40.97
N ASP A 35 11.55 6.54 41.01
CA ASP A 35 12.43 7.29 41.93
C ASP A 35 13.96 7.12 42.08
N HIS A 36 14.58 8.31 42.22
CA HIS A 36 15.90 8.70 42.73
C HIS A 36 17.18 8.42 41.90
N SER A 37 17.72 9.48 41.26
CA SER A 37 18.81 10.33 41.80
C SER A 37 19.50 11.20 40.73
N VAL A 38 19.55 12.52 40.97
CA VAL A 38 20.71 13.45 40.81
C VAL A 38 21.48 13.39 39.47
N SER A 39 21.63 14.43 38.63
CA SER A 39 22.00 15.82 38.89
C SER A 39 21.93 16.66 37.61
N THR A 40 21.59 17.93 37.80
CA THR A 40 21.72 19.08 36.89
C THR A 40 23.12 19.22 36.29
N LEU A 41 23.21 19.45 34.97
CA LEU A 41 24.32 20.17 34.34
C LEU A 41 23.78 20.97 33.14
N GLN A 42 23.59 22.27 33.35
CA GLN A 42 23.44 23.27 32.28
C GLN A 42 24.81 23.53 31.66
N PHE A 43 24.88 23.61 30.33
CA PHE A 43 25.97 24.29 29.64
C PHE A 43 25.42 25.37 28.72
N ASN A 44 25.62 26.62 29.16
CA ASN A 44 25.64 27.80 28.33
C ASN A 44 27.00 27.87 27.62
N HIS A 45 27.01 28.08 26.30
CA HIS A 45 27.77 29.13 25.60
C HIS A 45 27.87 28.79 24.10
N ILE A 46 27.23 29.62 23.29
CA ILE A 46 27.40 29.70 21.84
C ILE A 46 28.61 30.60 21.59
N ASN A 47 29.64 30.10 20.91
CA ASN A 47 30.66 30.93 20.27
C ASN A 47 30.54 30.75 18.76
N ALA A 48 30.21 31.84 18.08
CA ALA A 48 30.19 31.97 16.63
C ALA A 48 31.61 31.95 16.07
N ILE A 49 31.86 31.18 15.02
CA ILE A 49 33.10 31.23 14.24
C ILE A 49 32.82 32.04 12.98
N THR A 50 33.39 33.25 12.93
CA THR A 50 33.46 34.10 11.74
C THR A 50 34.68 33.67 10.91
N ILE A 51 34.48 33.20 9.68
CA ILE A 51 35.58 32.94 8.74
C ILE A 51 35.70 34.15 7.81
N THR A 52 36.81 34.88 7.94
CA THR A 52 37.20 35.96 7.03
C THR A 52 37.99 35.36 5.86
N ILE A 53 37.49 35.50 4.63
CA ILE A 53 38.23 35.10 3.43
C ILE A 53 39.03 36.31 2.93
N GLN A 54 40.36 36.25 3.04
CA GLN A 54 41.27 37.19 2.39
C GLN A 54 41.48 36.80 0.93
N SER A 55 41.23 37.74 0.03
CA SER A 55 41.46 37.65 -1.41
C SER A 55 42.96 37.54 -1.72
N LEU A 56 43.35 36.51 -2.48
CA LEU A 56 44.64 36.47 -3.16
C LEU A 56 44.40 36.49 -4.67
N HIS A 57 44.98 37.49 -5.35
CA HIS A 57 45.07 37.59 -6.81
C HIS A 57 46.30 36.83 -7.34
N LEU A 58 46.28 36.55 -8.65
CA LEU A 58 47.27 35.91 -9.56
C LEU A 58 46.90 34.45 -9.89
N LEU A 59 46.86 33.95 -11.13
CA LEU A 59 47.28 34.39 -12.47
C LEU A 59 46.42 33.64 -13.52
N HIS A 60 46.20 34.25 -14.70
CA HIS A 60 45.46 33.68 -15.82
C HIS A 60 46.15 32.48 -16.49
N HIS A 61 45.40 31.40 -16.71
CA HIS A 61 45.57 30.48 -17.84
C HIS A 61 44.19 29.95 -18.27
N PRO A 62 43.84 29.94 -19.57
CA PRO A 62 42.53 29.49 -20.02
C PRO A 62 42.56 27.96 -20.22
N LEU A 63 41.96 27.22 -19.30
CA LEU A 63 41.52 25.85 -19.54
C LEU A 63 40.03 25.90 -19.87
N SER A 64 39.69 25.51 -21.09
CA SER A 64 38.34 25.31 -21.57
C SER A 64 37.66 24.20 -20.77
N HIS A 65 37.04 24.56 -19.65
CA HIS A 65 36.06 23.71 -19.00
C HIS A 65 34.69 24.06 -19.58
N THR A 66 34.21 23.21 -20.49
CA THR A 66 32.78 23.03 -20.69
C THR A 66 32.19 22.58 -19.35
N THR A 67 31.72 23.53 -18.56
CA THR A 67 30.87 23.27 -17.41
C THR A 67 29.53 22.81 -17.96
N THR A 68 29.41 21.50 -18.20
CA THR A 68 28.12 20.86 -18.35
C THR A 68 27.42 21.05 -17.01
N PHE A 69 26.57 22.06 -16.89
CA PHE A 69 25.54 22.07 -15.87
C PHE A 69 24.68 20.84 -16.14
N ALA A 70 25.03 19.72 -15.50
CA ALA A 70 24.10 18.63 -15.33
C ALA A 70 22.97 19.21 -14.48
N SER A 71 21.90 19.66 -15.15
CA SER A 71 20.61 19.78 -14.52
C SER A 71 20.34 18.39 -13.95
N THR A 72 20.54 18.22 -12.64
CA THR A 72 20.08 17.05 -11.92
C THR A 72 18.58 17.04 -12.15
N MET A 73 18.13 16.27 -13.15
CA MET A 73 16.71 16.05 -13.37
C MET A 73 16.20 15.46 -12.07
N ILE A 74 15.45 16.27 -11.32
CA ILE A 74 14.89 15.88 -10.04
C ILE A 74 13.82 14.84 -10.37
N GLN A 75 14.19 13.56 -10.29
CA GLN A 75 13.32 12.47 -10.67
C GLN A 75 12.30 12.21 -9.53
N SER A 76 11.03 12.44 -9.80
CA SER A 76 9.93 12.11 -8.88
C SER A 76 9.75 10.59 -8.77
N ASN A 77 9.92 9.87 -9.87
CA ASN A 77 9.74 8.43 -9.92
C ASN A 77 10.88 7.65 -9.23
N PRO A 78 10.57 6.60 -8.45
CA PRO A 78 11.59 5.74 -7.86
C PRO A 78 12.44 5.03 -8.92
N PRO A 79 13.66 4.56 -8.58
CA PRO A 79 14.57 3.88 -9.50
C PRO A 79 14.13 2.42 -9.80
N LEU A 80 12.87 2.23 -10.19
CA LEU A 80 12.23 0.93 -10.44
C LEU A 80 12.99 0.09 -11.48
N MET A 81 13.40 0.72 -12.58
CA MET A 81 14.12 0.05 -13.67
C MET A 81 15.46 -0.53 -13.20
N HIS A 82 16.22 0.24 -12.41
CA HIS A 82 17.51 -0.19 -11.90
C HIS A 82 17.35 -1.45 -11.02
N HIS A 83 16.40 -1.43 -10.11
CA HIS A 83 16.13 -2.53 -9.19
C HIS A 83 15.57 -3.76 -9.91
N TYR A 84 14.60 -3.57 -10.80
CA TYR A 84 14.07 -4.66 -11.62
C TYR A 84 15.17 -5.32 -12.46
N GLY A 85 16.02 -4.52 -13.13
CA GLY A 85 17.15 -5.03 -13.90
C GLY A 85 18.18 -5.80 -13.08
N ALA A 86 18.43 -5.39 -11.83
CA ALA A 86 19.29 -6.14 -10.91
C ALA A 86 18.68 -7.51 -10.56
N LEU A 87 17.37 -7.57 -10.31
CA LEU A 87 16.67 -8.84 -10.03
C LEU A 87 16.74 -9.79 -11.22
N VAL A 88 16.53 -9.30 -12.45
CA VAL A 88 16.61 -10.11 -13.67
C VAL A 88 18.03 -10.64 -13.93
N ARG A 89 19.07 -9.86 -13.62
CA ARG A 89 20.47 -10.30 -13.76
C ARG A 89 20.89 -11.32 -12.72
N ASN A 90 20.42 -11.16 -11.48
CA ASN A 90 20.81 -12.01 -10.35
C ASN A 90 19.98 -13.29 -10.25
N SER A 91 18.79 -13.33 -10.84
CA SER A 91 18.06 -14.57 -11.01
C SER A 91 18.84 -15.46 -11.96
N ALA A 92 19.50 -16.50 -11.43
CA ALA A 92 19.99 -17.65 -12.20
C ALA A 92 18.80 -18.48 -12.74
N GLU A 93 17.78 -17.81 -13.28
CA GLU A 93 16.73 -18.49 -14.02
C GLU A 93 17.41 -19.06 -15.27
N PRO A 94 17.37 -20.38 -15.48
CA PRO A 94 17.65 -20.91 -16.80
C PRO A 94 16.77 -20.14 -17.76
N LYS A 95 17.23 -19.91 -19.00
CA LYS A 95 16.33 -19.71 -20.12
C LYS A 95 15.49 -20.99 -20.30
N GLN A 96 14.65 -21.34 -19.33
CA GLN A 96 13.51 -22.19 -19.61
C GLN A 96 12.73 -21.36 -20.60
N ALA A 97 12.79 -21.80 -21.85
CA ALA A 97 11.69 -21.67 -22.77
C ALA A 97 10.46 -22.14 -21.99
N LYS A 98 9.83 -21.19 -21.31
CA LYS A 98 8.59 -21.38 -20.61
C LYS A 98 7.59 -21.65 -21.73
N SER A 99 7.35 -22.93 -21.98
CA SER A 99 6.08 -23.41 -22.47
C SER A 99 5.01 -23.17 -21.38
N PHE A 100 4.90 -21.95 -20.88
CA PHE A 100 3.57 -21.40 -20.67
C PHE A 100 3.04 -21.28 -22.08
N ASN A 101 1.91 -21.93 -22.37
CA ASN A 101 1.25 -21.84 -23.66
C ASN A 101 1.52 -20.49 -24.32
N LEU A 102 2.39 -20.48 -25.33
CA LEU A 102 2.45 -19.47 -26.38
C LEU A 102 1.17 -19.64 -27.20
N GLN A 103 0.02 -19.55 -26.53
CA GLN A 103 -1.10 -18.91 -27.14
C GLN A 103 -0.68 -17.44 -27.22
N ASN A 104 -1.01 -16.79 -28.32
CA ASN A 104 -0.84 -15.35 -28.54
C ASN A 104 -1.05 -14.54 -27.23
N PRO A 105 -0.63 -13.27 -27.14
CA PRO A 105 -1.29 -12.36 -26.20
C PRO A 105 -2.76 -12.22 -26.66
N SER A 106 -3.56 -13.27 -26.43
CA SER A 106 -5.00 -13.22 -26.45
C SER A 106 -5.30 -12.13 -25.46
N ALA A 107 -5.92 -11.06 -25.95
CA ALA A 107 -6.41 -9.99 -25.11
C ALA A 107 -7.01 -10.63 -23.86
N VAL A 108 -6.46 -10.31 -22.69
CA VAL A 108 -7.03 -10.79 -21.43
C VAL A 108 -8.50 -10.39 -21.47
N ASP A 109 -9.38 -11.38 -21.38
CA ASP A 109 -10.81 -11.14 -21.51
C ASP A 109 -11.21 -10.05 -20.51
N ALA A 110 -11.80 -8.97 -21.01
CA ALA A 110 -12.38 -7.95 -20.16
C ALA A 110 -13.67 -8.51 -19.57
N CYS A 111 -13.81 -8.43 -18.24
CA CYS A 111 -15.06 -8.79 -17.58
C CYS A 111 -15.79 -7.53 -17.11
N ASP A 112 -17.10 -7.52 -17.31
CA ASP A 112 -17.97 -6.58 -16.65
C ASP A 112 -18.27 -7.12 -15.25
N LEU A 113 -17.69 -6.48 -14.23
CA LEU A 113 -18.04 -6.76 -12.84
C LEU A 113 -19.53 -6.49 -12.62
N PRO A 114 -20.19 -7.19 -11.67
CA PRO A 114 -21.53 -6.81 -11.24
C PRO A 114 -21.56 -5.34 -10.85
N LEU A 115 -22.43 -4.57 -11.50
CA LEU A 115 -22.63 -3.14 -11.23
C LEU A 115 -23.87 -2.94 -10.39
N ILE A 116 -23.72 -2.31 -9.23
CA ILE A 116 -24.77 -2.17 -8.23
C ILE A 116 -25.06 -0.69 -7.98
N ASP A 117 -26.31 -0.31 -8.15
CA ASP A 117 -26.79 1.04 -7.84
C ASP A 117 -27.22 1.13 -6.37
N LEU A 118 -26.40 1.80 -5.54
CA LEU A 118 -26.70 1.98 -4.11
C LEU A 118 -27.83 3.00 -3.86
N GLY A 119 -28.22 3.78 -4.87
CA GLY A 119 -29.40 4.64 -4.83
C GLY A 119 -30.69 3.84 -4.57
N ALA A 120 -30.75 2.59 -5.02
CA ALA A 120 -31.89 1.69 -4.78
C ALA A 120 -32.15 1.44 -3.29
N LEU A 121 -31.12 1.53 -2.42
CA LEU A 121 -31.28 1.41 -0.97
C LEU A 121 -32.07 2.57 -0.34
N LYS A 122 -32.14 3.71 -1.03
CA LYS A 122 -32.90 4.90 -0.62
C LYS A 122 -34.32 4.93 -1.20
N SER A 123 -34.70 3.93 -2.02
CA SER A 123 -36.06 3.83 -2.60
C SER A 123 -37.13 3.75 -1.51
N SER A 124 -38.33 4.28 -1.75
CA SER A 124 -39.48 4.05 -0.86
C SER A 124 -40.05 2.63 -0.98
N ASN A 125 -39.70 1.91 -2.05
CA ASN A 125 -40.16 0.56 -2.33
C ASN A 125 -39.22 -0.48 -1.71
N GLU A 126 -39.72 -1.24 -0.73
CA GLU A 126 -38.99 -2.31 -0.04
C GLU A 126 -38.55 -3.46 -0.95
N ARG A 127 -39.20 -3.64 -2.10
CA ARG A 127 -38.76 -4.63 -3.10
C ARG A 127 -37.41 -4.23 -3.71
N ASP A 128 -37.23 -2.96 -4.02
CA ASP A 128 -36.00 -2.45 -4.66
C ASP A 128 -34.83 -2.53 -3.69
N LYS A 129 -35.05 -2.16 -2.42
CA LYS A 129 -34.04 -2.33 -1.36
C LYS A 129 -33.59 -3.78 -1.23
N ARG A 130 -34.54 -4.72 -1.15
CA ARG A 130 -34.24 -6.16 -1.06
C ARG A 130 -33.52 -6.70 -2.30
N ALA A 131 -33.89 -6.24 -3.48
CA ALA A 131 -33.20 -6.62 -4.71
C ALA A 131 -31.74 -6.11 -4.71
N CYS A 132 -31.51 -4.87 -4.27
CA CYS A 132 -30.17 -4.31 -4.14
C CYS A 132 -29.32 -5.06 -3.10
N THR A 133 -29.86 -5.36 -1.91
CA THR A 133 -29.12 -6.12 -0.90
C THR A 133 -28.80 -7.53 -1.38
N ALA A 134 -29.74 -8.20 -2.05
CA ALA A 134 -29.51 -9.51 -2.65
C ALA A 134 -28.42 -9.47 -3.74
N ALA A 135 -28.40 -8.42 -4.57
CA ALA A 135 -27.37 -8.23 -5.59
C ALA A 135 -25.97 -8.06 -4.97
N ILE A 136 -25.85 -7.30 -3.87
CA ILE A 136 -24.60 -7.12 -3.13
C ILE A 136 -24.09 -8.47 -2.61
N CYS A 137 -24.96 -9.24 -1.94
CA CYS A 137 -24.58 -10.54 -1.37
C CYS A 137 -24.21 -11.56 -2.45
N LYS A 138 -24.99 -11.59 -3.54
CA LYS A 138 -24.70 -12.46 -4.69
C LYS A 138 -23.35 -12.13 -5.32
N ALA A 139 -23.05 -10.84 -5.54
CA ALA A 139 -21.78 -10.44 -6.10
C ALA A 139 -20.59 -10.76 -5.18
N ALA A 140 -20.73 -10.53 -3.87
CA ALA A 140 -19.72 -10.93 -2.89
C ALA A 140 -19.46 -12.45 -2.85
N SER A 141 -20.49 -13.26 -3.04
CA SER A 141 -20.38 -14.73 -3.03
C SER A 141 -19.88 -15.32 -4.35
N GLU A 142 -20.37 -14.84 -5.49
CA GLU A 142 -20.01 -15.41 -6.80
C GLU A 142 -18.72 -14.83 -7.38
N TRP A 143 -18.47 -13.54 -7.12
CA TRP A 143 -17.36 -12.80 -7.71
C TRP A 143 -16.31 -12.37 -6.69
N GLY A 144 -16.70 -12.06 -5.45
CA GLY A 144 -15.80 -11.44 -4.48
C GLY A 144 -15.38 -10.00 -4.84
N PHE A 145 -15.82 -9.50 -5.99
CA PHE A 145 -15.56 -8.18 -6.56
C PHE A 145 -16.84 -7.65 -7.21
N PHE A 146 -17.11 -6.36 -7.05
CA PHE A 146 -18.21 -5.67 -7.72
C PHE A 146 -17.97 -4.17 -7.81
N GLN A 147 -18.73 -3.51 -8.67
CA GLN A 147 -18.76 -2.05 -8.79
C GLN A 147 -20.00 -1.48 -8.12
N VAL A 148 -19.87 -0.32 -7.49
CA VAL A 148 -20.99 0.42 -6.90
C VAL A 148 -21.05 1.83 -7.47
N VAL A 149 -22.25 2.27 -7.86
CA VAL A 149 -22.56 3.64 -8.29
C VAL A 149 -23.60 4.26 -7.35
N ASN A 150 -23.81 5.57 -7.45
CA ASN A 150 -24.70 6.32 -6.55
C ASN A 150 -24.37 6.08 -5.05
N HIS A 151 -23.08 5.87 -4.77
CA HIS A 151 -22.53 5.56 -3.45
C HIS A 151 -22.55 6.76 -2.47
N GLY A 152 -22.88 7.96 -2.95
CA GLY A 152 -23.08 9.15 -2.12
C GLY A 152 -21.83 9.99 -1.83
N ILE A 153 -20.66 9.57 -2.32
CA ILE A 153 -19.43 10.38 -2.27
C ILE A 153 -19.46 11.34 -3.46
N SER A 154 -19.26 12.64 -3.22
CA SER A 154 -19.29 13.64 -4.29
C SER A 154 -18.13 13.46 -5.28
N HIS A 155 -18.39 13.66 -6.58
CA HIS A 155 -17.34 13.63 -7.59
C HIS A 155 -16.26 14.69 -7.36
N ASP A 156 -16.62 15.82 -6.74
CA ASP A 156 -15.66 16.87 -6.39
C ASP A 156 -14.67 16.41 -5.31
N LEU A 157 -15.14 15.67 -4.30
CA LEU A 157 -14.27 15.08 -3.29
C LEU A 157 -13.36 13.99 -3.88
N LEU A 158 -13.91 13.13 -4.74
CA LEU A 158 -13.12 12.14 -5.49
C LEU A 158 -12.04 12.80 -6.36
N ARG A 159 -12.36 13.92 -7.03
CA ARG A 159 -11.41 14.70 -7.85
C ARG A 159 -10.37 15.41 -6.99
N LYS A 160 -10.78 16.02 -5.87
CA LYS A 160 -9.89 16.66 -4.89
C LYS A 160 -8.87 15.64 -4.38
N MET A 161 -9.32 14.47 -3.93
CA MET A 161 -8.45 13.39 -3.45
C MET A 161 -7.45 12.93 -4.52
N ARG A 162 -7.91 12.75 -5.77
CA ARG A 162 -7.03 12.40 -6.90
C ARG A 162 -5.95 13.47 -7.12
N ASN A 163 -6.33 14.74 -7.16
CA ASN A 163 -5.40 15.83 -7.44
C ASN A 163 -4.33 15.95 -6.34
N GLU A 164 -4.73 15.83 -5.07
CA GLU A 164 -3.78 15.84 -3.95
C GLU A 164 -2.87 14.60 -3.95
N GLN A 165 -3.38 13.43 -4.34
CA GLN A 165 -2.57 12.23 -4.55
C GLN A 165 -1.52 12.46 -5.65
N MET A 166 -1.88 13.05 -6.78
CA MET A 166 -0.94 13.33 -7.87
C MET A 166 0.17 14.28 -7.41
N LYS A 167 -0.19 15.39 -6.74
CA LYS A 167 0.79 16.33 -6.16
C LYS A 167 1.77 15.64 -5.20
N LEU A 168 1.28 14.72 -4.37
CA LEU A 168 2.13 13.94 -3.46
C LEU A 168 3.17 13.11 -4.25
N PHE A 169 2.77 12.47 -5.34
CA PHE A 169 3.66 11.61 -6.12
C PHE A 169 4.60 12.37 -7.05
N GLU A 170 4.27 13.62 -7.42
CA GLU A 170 5.15 14.54 -8.15
C GLU A 170 6.33 15.04 -7.32
N VAL A 171 6.26 14.94 -5.99
CA VAL A 171 7.38 15.28 -5.10
C VAL A 171 8.61 14.42 -5.43
N PRO A 172 9.83 15.00 -5.40
CA PRO A 172 11.07 14.28 -5.66
C PRO A 172 11.20 12.97 -4.89
N PHE A 173 11.70 11.91 -5.53
CA PHE A 173 11.84 10.60 -4.90
C PHE A 173 12.61 10.65 -3.57
N GLU A 174 13.72 11.39 -3.54
CA GLU A 174 14.55 11.58 -2.35
C GLU A 174 13.79 12.23 -1.20
N LYS A 175 12.87 13.15 -1.51
CA LYS A 175 11.97 13.72 -0.49
C LYS A 175 10.95 12.68 -0.03
N LYS A 176 10.35 11.90 -0.94
CA LYS A 176 9.36 10.87 -0.54
C LYS A 176 9.95 9.83 0.42
N ILE A 177 11.21 9.41 0.23
CA ILE A 177 11.87 8.45 1.13
C ILE A 177 12.34 9.06 2.47
N THR A 178 12.63 10.36 2.51
CA THR A 178 13.16 11.05 3.70
C THR A 178 12.13 11.89 4.45
N CYS A 179 10.94 12.10 3.87
CA CYS A 179 9.97 13.08 4.36
C CYS A 179 9.48 12.82 5.79
N GLY A 180 9.63 11.59 6.31
CA GLY A 180 9.16 11.23 7.65
C GLY A 180 7.65 11.38 7.85
N LEU A 181 6.90 11.77 6.81
CA LEU A 181 5.45 11.87 6.76
C LEU A 181 4.89 10.60 7.40
N LEU A 182 4.02 10.70 8.41
CA LEU A 182 3.32 9.55 9.02
C LEU A 182 4.21 8.37 9.46
N ASN A 183 5.42 8.61 9.96
CA ASN A 183 6.38 7.56 10.36
C ASN A 183 6.82 6.65 9.20
N ASN A 184 7.03 7.23 8.01
CA ASN A 184 7.55 6.58 6.80
C ASN A 184 6.65 5.47 6.20
N PRO A 185 5.41 5.80 5.81
CA PRO A 185 4.42 4.91 5.19
C PRO A 185 4.73 4.61 3.71
N TYR A 186 5.84 5.13 3.20
CA TYR A 186 6.16 5.13 1.79
C TYR A 186 6.87 3.84 1.41
N ARG A 187 6.33 3.17 0.39
CA ARG A 187 6.86 1.97 -0.22
C ARG A 187 7.07 2.25 -1.71
N TRP A 188 8.13 1.69 -2.27
CA TRP A 188 8.30 1.59 -3.72
C TRP A 188 8.96 0.26 -4.08
N GLY A 189 8.69 -0.22 -5.28
CA GLY A 189 9.16 -1.54 -5.69
C GLY A 189 8.57 -2.65 -4.82
N THR A 190 9.34 -3.71 -4.64
CA THR A 190 9.19 -4.66 -3.52
C THR A 190 10.56 -4.82 -2.88
N PRO A 191 10.88 -4.15 -1.76
CA PRO A 191 12.22 -4.17 -1.17
C PRO A 191 12.72 -5.57 -0.80
N THR A 192 11.81 -6.48 -0.46
CA THR A 192 12.10 -7.87 -0.10
C THR A 192 12.09 -8.83 -1.30
N ALA A 193 11.89 -8.35 -2.52
CA ALA A 193 11.87 -9.22 -3.69
C ALA A 193 13.26 -9.77 -3.97
N THR A 194 13.36 -11.10 -4.05
CA THR A 194 14.56 -11.83 -4.49
C THR A 194 14.49 -12.23 -5.96
N ARG A 195 13.33 -12.07 -6.60
CA ARG A 195 13.05 -12.42 -8.00
C ARG A 195 12.23 -11.33 -8.67
N SER A 196 12.39 -11.17 -9.98
CA SER A 196 11.64 -10.20 -10.78
C SER A 196 10.13 -10.43 -10.72
N SER A 197 9.68 -11.69 -10.63
CA SER A 197 8.27 -12.08 -10.47
C SER A 197 7.62 -11.64 -9.16
N HIS A 198 8.42 -11.24 -8.16
CA HIS A 198 7.93 -10.70 -6.88
C HIS A 198 8.02 -9.17 -6.81
N PHE A 199 8.53 -8.52 -7.86
CA PHE A 199 8.71 -7.09 -7.90
C PHE A 199 7.43 -6.39 -8.36
N SER A 200 7.03 -5.34 -7.65
CA SER A 200 5.93 -4.46 -8.04
C SER A 200 6.48 -3.19 -8.68
N TRP A 201 6.10 -2.88 -9.92
CA TRP A 201 6.39 -1.63 -10.61
C TRP A 201 5.45 -0.53 -10.13
N SER A 202 5.58 -0.16 -8.87
CA SER A 202 4.74 0.86 -8.24
C SER A 202 5.41 1.49 -7.03
N GLU A 203 4.80 2.57 -6.59
CA GLU A 203 5.02 3.20 -5.31
C GLU A 203 3.68 3.46 -4.60
N ALA A 204 3.71 3.56 -3.27
CA ALA A 204 2.52 3.73 -2.47
C ALA A 204 2.78 4.39 -1.11
N PHE A 205 1.80 5.15 -0.63
CA PHE A 205 1.73 5.62 0.76
C PHE A 205 0.63 4.85 1.49
N HIS A 206 0.97 4.21 2.62
CA HIS A 206 0.03 3.52 3.52
C HIS A 206 -0.32 4.42 4.71
N ILE A 207 -1.50 5.01 4.72
CA ILE A 207 -1.88 6.05 5.68
C ILE A 207 -2.88 5.47 6.69
N PRO A 208 -2.46 5.12 7.92
CA PRO A 208 -3.40 4.75 8.97
C PRO A 208 -4.31 5.94 9.29
N LEU A 209 -5.61 5.70 9.46
CA LEU A 209 -6.53 6.82 9.69
C LEU A 209 -6.29 7.52 11.03
N THR A 210 -5.71 6.82 12.01
CA THR A 210 -5.30 7.39 13.31
C THR A 210 -4.31 8.54 13.17
N MET A 211 -3.49 8.54 12.11
CA MET A 211 -2.44 9.54 11.91
C MET A 211 -2.94 10.78 11.15
N ILE A 212 -4.18 10.77 10.67
CA ILE A 212 -4.74 11.93 9.96
C ILE A 212 -4.88 13.11 10.91
N SER A 213 -5.28 12.88 12.16
CA SER A 213 -5.52 13.92 13.17
C SER A 213 -4.24 14.65 13.61
N GLU A 214 -3.07 14.01 13.47
CA GLU A 214 -1.76 14.55 13.87
C GLU A 214 -1.25 15.59 12.87
N ALA A 215 -1.79 16.82 12.93
CA ALA A 215 -1.49 17.86 11.93
C ALA A 215 0.00 18.14 11.71
N ALA A 216 0.82 18.06 12.77
CA ALA A 216 2.26 18.27 12.70
C ALA A 216 2.98 17.26 11.78
N SER A 217 2.42 16.06 11.62
CA SER A 217 3.00 14.98 10.82
C SER A 217 2.86 15.19 9.30
N TRP A 218 2.10 16.21 8.85
CA TRP A 218 1.78 16.44 7.44
C TRP A 218 2.63 17.51 6.75
N GLY A 219 3.29 18.40 7.51
CA GLY A 219 4.19 19.41 6.95
C GLY A 219 3.59 20.19 5.76
N GLU A 220 4.24 20.11 4.60
CA GLU A 220 3.81 20.76 3.35
C GLU A 220 2.57 20.13 2.69
N PHE A 221 2.09 18.99 3.18
CA PHE A 221 0.95 18.24 2.65
C PHE A 221 -0.35 18.50 3.42
N SER A 222 -0.55 19.71 3.93
CA SER A 222 -1.77 20.08 4.67
C SER A 222 -3.04 19.95 3.82
N SER A 223 -2.98 20.31 2.53
CA SER A 223 -4.11 20.18 1.60
C SER A 223 -4.51 18.72 1.35
N LEU A 224 -3.53 17.81 1.27
CA LEU A 224 -3.76 16.38 1.21
C LEU A 224 -4.41 15.88 2.50
N ARG A 225 -3.96 16.35 3.67
CA ARG A 225 -4.58 16.02 4.96
C ARG A 225 -6.05 16.42 4.99
N GLU A 226 -6.37 17.62 4.53
CA GLU A 226 -7.75 18.12 4.44
C GLU A 226 -8.60 17.25 3.51
N ALA A 227 -8.10 16.92 2.31
CA ALA A 227 -8.79 16.02 1.39
C ALA A 227 -9.05 14.65 2.03
N ILE A 228 -8.06 14.09 2.73
CA ILE A 228 -8.18 12.80 3.43
C ILE A 228 -9.16 12.88 4.61
N ASN A 229 -9.20 14.00 5.35
CA ASN A 229 -10.15 14.24 6.43
C ASN A 229 -11.62 14.23 5.98
N GLU A 230 -11.89 14.61 4.73
CA GLU A 230 -13.23 14.52 4.13
C GLU A 230 -13.47 13.15 3.48
N PHE A 231 -12.46 12.61 2.78
CA PHE A 231 -12.56 11.39 2.00
C PHE A 231 -12.65 10.13 2.86
N ALA A 232 -11.86 10.01 3.92
CA ALA A 232 -11.83 8.81 4.75
C ALA A 232 -13.15 8.54 5.49
N PRO A 233 -13.82 9.54 6.11
CA PRO A 233 -15.16 9.34 6.67
C PRO A 233 -16.19 8.91 5.63
N ALA A 234 -16.18 9.51 4.43
CA ALA A 234 -17.09 9.14 3.35
C ALA A 234 -16.89 7.67 2.90
N MET A 235 -15.64 7.22 2.81
CA MET A 235 -15.32 5.81 2.55
C MET A 235 -15.72 4.87 3.70
N LEU A 236 -15.57 5.33 4.95
CA LEU A 236 -16.01 4.59 6.13
C LEU A 236 -17.54 4.37 6.13
N GLU A 237 -18.32 5.38 5.73
CA GLU A 237 -19.78 5.26 5.62
C GLU A 237 -20.18 4.21 4.57
N VAL A 238 -19.58 4.26 3.37
CA VAL A 238 -19.86 3.29 2.30
C VAL A 238 -19.43 1.88 2.71
N SER A 239 -18.24 1.73 3.31
CA SER A 239 -17.73 0.42 3.75
C SER A 239 -18.57 -0.19 4.87
N ARG A 240 -19.01 0.61 5.86
CA ARG A 240 -19.93 0.13 6.91
C ARG A 240 -21.29 -0.27 6.35
N LEU A 241 -21.85 0.52 5.43
CA LEU A 241 -23.11 0.19 4.77
C LEU A 241 -23.03 -1.18 4.09
N LEU A 242 -22.01 -1.39 3.26
CA LEU A 242 -21.82 -2.64 2.52
C LEU A 242 -21.54 -3.82 3.45
N ALA A 243 -20.62 -3.65 4.39
CA ALA A 243 -20.28 -4.70 5.36
C ALA A 243 -21.47 -5.09 6.24
N SER A 244 -22.29 -4.12 6.68
CA SER A 244 -23.48 -4.38 7.48
C SER A 244 -24.55 -5.15 6.69
N ILE A 245 -24.75 -4.84 5.41
CA ILE A 245 -25.64 -5.62 4.52
C ILE A 245 -25.16 -7.07 4.40
N LEU A 246 -23.86 -7.25 4.12
CA LEU A 246 -23.24 -8.56 3.99
C LEU A 246 -23.31 -9.37 5.29
N ALA A 247 -23.06 -8.73 6.44
CA ALA A 247 -23.14 -9.37 7.75
C ALA A 247 -24.59 -9.78 8.11
N GLN A 248 -25.57 -8.92 7.83
CA GLN A 248 -26.98 -9.23 8.07
C GLN A 248 -27.48 -10.42 7.23
N ASN A 249 -27.02 -10.56 5.99
CA ASN A 249 -27.32 -11.73 5.16
C ASN A 249 -26.78 -13.05 5.75
N LEU A 250 -25.68 -12.98 6.51
CA LEU A 250 -25.15 -14.11 7.28
C LEU A 250 -25.90 -14.36 8.59
N GLY A 251 -26.82 -13.48 8.98
CA GLY A 251 -27.60 -13.57 10.23
C GLY A 251 -26.97 -12.82 11.42
N TYR A 252 -25.94 -12.02 11.19
CA TYR A 252 -25.38 -11.15 12.24
C TYR A 252 -26.28 -9.94 12.51
N PRO A 253 -26.24 -9.38 13.74
CA PRO A 253 -26.96 -8.16 14.04
C PRO A 253 -26.42 -6.99 13.21
N LYS A 254 -27.26 -5.99 12.96
CA LYS A 254 -26.95 -4.82 12.13
C LYS A 254 -25.69 -4.07 12.58
N ASP A 255 -25.42 -4.07 13.89
CA ASP A 255 -24.30 -3.37 14.53
C ASP A 255 -23.04 -4.24 14.70
N ALA A 256 -23.01 -5.45 14.13
CA ALA A 256 -21.90 -6.37 14.29
C ALA A 256 -20.58 -5.79 13.75
N VAL A 257 -20.61 -5.16 12.57
CA VAL A 257 -19.41 -4.62 11.95
C VAL A 257 -18.88 -3.43 12.73
N GLU A 258 -19.74 -2.55 13.22
CA GLU A 258 -19.37 -1.37 14.01
C GLU A 258 -18.70 -1.76 15.34
N LYS A 259 -19.04 -2.92 15.90
CA LYS A 259 -18.38 -3.48 17.09
C LYS A 259 -17.01 -4.10 16.81
N LEU A 260 -16.77 -4.53 15.56
CA LEU A 260 -15.54 -5.21 15.16
C LEU A 260 -14.55 -4.29 14.46
N CYS A 261 -15.03 -3.23 13.80
CA CYS A 261 -14.27 -2.34 12.94
C CYS A 261 -14.52 -0.88 13.33
N ASP A 262 -13.44 -0.14 13.56
CA ASP A 262 -13.47 1.30 13.76
C ASP A 262 -12.57 2.03 12.77
N ALA A 263 -12.61 3.37 12.79
CA ALA A 263 -11.69 4.15 11.97
C ALA A 263 -10.22 3.90 12.36
N GLY A 264 -9.95 3.62 13.65
CA GLY A 264 -8.60 3.45 14.19
C GLY A 264 -7.85 2.22 13.66
N THR A 265 -8.57 1.25 13.13
CA THR A 265 -8.02 0.00 12.55
C THR A 265 -7.89 0.06 11.02
N CYS A 266 -8.57 1.01 10.39
CA CYS A 266 -8.59 1.20 8.94
C CYS A 266 -7.40 2.02 8.44
N PHE A 267 -7.12 1.93 7.14
CA PHE A 267 -6.09 2.73 6.49
C PHE A 267 -6.40 2.96 5.02
N LEU A 268 -5.76 3.99 4.45
CA LEU A 268 -5.73 4.24 3.01
C LEU A 268 -4.42 3.73 2.42
N ARG A 269 -4.46 3.25 1.17
CA ARG A 269 -3.27 3.07 0.33
C ARG A 269 -3.42 3.91 -0.94
N LEU A 270 -2.62 4.95 -1.03
CA LEU A 270 -2.49 5.76 -2.24
C LEU A 270 -1.45 5.05 -3.12
N ASN A 271 -1.84 4.59 -4.30
CA ASN A 271 -0.97 3.86 -5.22
C ASN A 271 -0.67 4.70 -6.46
N HIS A 272 0.59 4.70 -6.88
CA HIS A 272 1.05 5.25 -8.15
C HIS A 272 1.84 4.18 -8.92
N TYR A 273 1.51 4.03 -10.20
CA TYR A 273 2.14 3.10 -11.12
C TYR A 273 2.76 3.91 -12.27
N PRO A 274 4.06 4.22 -12.22
CA PRO A 274 4.75 4.91 -13.30
C PRO A 274 4.71 4.13 -14.61
N CYS A 275 4.84 4.81 -15.74
CA CYS A 275 5.02 4.15 -17.03
C CYS A 275 6.20 3.15 -16.98
N CYS A 276 5.99 1.96 -17.51
CA CYS A 276 6.96 0.89 -17.56
C CYS A 276 7.41 0.64 -19.00
N PRO A 277 8.62 1.07 -19.41
CA PRO A 277 9.12 0.88 -20.77
C PRO A 277 9.23 -0.59 -21.23
N LYS A 278 9.21 -1.52 -20.27
CA LYS A 278 9.29 -2.97 -20.46
C LYS A 278 7.95 -3.68 -20.24
N SER A 279 6.81 -2.96 -20.25
CA SER A 279 5.49 -3.54 -19.96
C SER A 279 5.13 -4.77 -20.81
N LYS A 280 5.71 -4.88 -22.01
CA LYS A 280 5.56 -6.05 -22.91
C LYS A 280 6.15 -7.36 -22.35
N GLU A 281 6.94 -7.30 -21.26
CA GLU A 281 7.56 -8.45 -20.59
C GLU A 281 6.70 -8.99 -19.41
N GLU A 282 5.39 -8.71 -19.37
CA GLU A 282 4.45 -9.08 -18.29
C GLU A 282 4.92 -8.62 -16.89
N ILE A 283 5.24 -7.33 -16.76
CA ILE A 283 5.64 -6.74 -15.48
C ILE A 283 4.40 -6.42 -14.63
N PHE A 284 4.41 -6.84 -13.36
CA PHE A 284 3.38 -6.47 -12.40
C PHE A 284 3.57 -5.03 -11.95
N GLY A 285 2.53 -4.20 -12.10
CA GLY A 285 2.40 -2.96 -11.32
C GLY A 285 2.19 -3.26 -9.84
N LEU A 286 1.41 -4.31 -9.52
CA LEU A 286 1.29 -4.88 -8.18
C LEU A 286 1.15 -6.40 -8.33
N VAL A 287 1.98 -7.15 -7.59
CA VAL A 287 2.02 -8.61 -7.66
C VAL A 287 0.68 -9.25 -7.29
N PRO A 288 0.38 -10.48 -7.77
CA PRO A 288 -0.79 -11.24 -7.34
C PRO A 288 -0.88 -11.36 -5.81
N HIS A 289 -2.05 -11.04 -5.27
CA HIS A 289 -2.35 -11.12 -3.84
C HIS A 289 -3.85 -11.17 -3.58
N THR A 290 -4.22 -11.54 -2.36
CA THR A 290 -5.53 -11.23 -1.77
C THR A 290 -5.37 -10.17 -0.68
N ASP A 291 -6.43 -9.40 -0.42
CA ASP A 291 -6.43 -8.43 0.67
C ASP A 291 -6.69 -9.12 2.01
N SER A 292 -6.01 -8.66 3.06
CA SER A 292 -6.08 -9.26 4.40
C SER A 292 -7.17 -8.64 5.28
N ASP A 293 -7.99 -7.75 4.77
CA ASP A 293 -8.97 -6.96 5.51
C ASP A 293 -10.38 -7.60 5.50
N PHE A 294 -11.41 -6.85 5.90
CA PHE A 294 -12.80 -7.26 5.67
C PHE A 294 -13.26 -6.87 4.27
N LEU A 295 -13.19 -5.57 3.95
CA LEU A 295 -13.58 -5.02 2.66
C LEU A 295 -12.57 -3.99 2.21
N THR A 296 -12.14 -4.09 0.96
CA THR A 296 -11.43 -3.03 0.27
C THR A 296 -12.40 -2.25 -0.63
N ILE A 297 -12.35 -0.92 -0.57
CA ILE A 297 -13.03 -0.02 -1.51
C ILE A 297 -11.98 0.77 -2.29
N LEU A 298 -11.98 0.60 -3.61
CA LEU A 298 -11.01 1.17 -4.52
C LEU A 298 -11.64 2.26 -5.38
N TYR A 299 -11.08 3.46 -5.28
CA TYR A 299 -11.26 4.53 -6.26
C TYR A 299 -10.06 4.52 -7.23
N GLN A 300 -10.31 4.46 -8.53
CA GLN A 300 -9.25 4.38 -9.54
C GLN A 300 -9.49 5.31 -10.73
N ASP A 301 -8.45 5.49 -11.53
CA ASP A 301 -8.53 6.19 -12.81
C ASP A 301 -9.07 5.34 -13.97
N GLN A 302 -9.00 5.90 -15.17
CA GLN A 302 -9.48 5.27 -16.41
C GLN A 302 -8.39 4.53 -17.19
N VAL A 303 -7.18 4.38 -16.65
CA VAL A 303 -6.04 3.72 -17.32
C VAL A 303 -6.22 2.20 -17.35
N GLY A 304 -6.90 1.65 -16.35
CA GLY A 304 -7.09 0.21 -16.19
C GLY A 304 -5.86 -0.50 -15.64
N GLY A 305 -5.76 -1.81 -15.84
CA GLY A 305 -4.64 -2.63 -15.39
C GLY A 305 -4.92 -3.50 -14.17
N LEU A 306 -6.02 -3.27 -13.44
CA LEU A 306 -6.50 -4.22 -12.44
C LEU A 306 -6.99 -5.51 -13.13
N GLN A 307 -6.51 -6.65 -12.65
CA GLN A 307 -6.94 -7.97 -13.08
C GLN A 307 -7.27 -8.82 -11.84
N LEU A 308 -8.30 -9.67 -11.95
CA LEU A 308 -8.70 -10.61 -10.90
C LEU A 308 -8.73 -12.03 -11.44
N MET A 309 -8.58 -13.01 -10.55
CA MET A 309 -8.65 -14.43 -10.88
C MET A 309 -10.12 -14.90 -10.85
N LYS A 310 -10.67 -15.31 -12.01
CA LYS A 310 -12.01 -15.88 -12.13
C LYS A 310 -11.95 -17.15 -12.96
N ASP A 311 -12.53 -18.24 -12.43
CA ASP A 311 -12.57 -19.56 -13.11
C ASP A 311 -11.19 -19.99 -13.64
N SER A 312 -10.15 -19.82 -12.80
CA SER A 312 -8.75 -20.12 -13.10
C SER A 312 -8.13 -19.31 -14.24
N LYS A 313 -8.72 -18.16 -14.57
CA LYS A 313 -8.20 -17.21 -15.57
C LYS A 313 -8.07 -15.81 -14.97
N TRP A 314 -7.03 -15.09 -15.37
CA TRP A 314 -6.96 -13.65 -15.14
C TRP A 314 -7.96 -12.96 -16.07
N VAL A 315 -8.79 -12.09 -15.52
CA VAL A 315 -9.74 -11.24 -16.26
C VAL A 315 -9.50 -9.78 -15.93
N ALA A 316 -9.59 -8.91 -16.94
CA ALA A 316 -9.34 -7.49 -16.77
C ALA A 316 -10.60 -6.75 -16.31
N VAL A 317 -10.46 -5.92 -15.28
CA VAL A 317 -11.55 -5.08 -14.80
C VAL A 317 -11.61 -3.81 -15.63
N LYS A 318 -12.74 -3.59 -16.31
CA LYS A 318 -12.98 -2.36 -17.06
C LYS A 318 -13.15 -1.16 -16.12
N PRO A 319 -12.37 -0.07 -16.29
CA PRO A 319 -12.59 1.16 -15.53
C PRO A 319 -13.98 1.73 -15.76
N ASN A 320 -14.55 2.28 -14.70
CA ASN A 320 -15.83 2.98 -14.72
C ASN A 320 -15.62 4.30 -13.94
N PRO A 321 -15.84 5.48 -14.56
CA PRO A 321 -15.57 6.78 -13.93
C PRO A 321 -16.52 7.12 -12.78
N ASP A 322 -17.69 6.50 -12.75
CA ASP A 322 -18.75 6.79 -11.78
C ASP A 322 -18.81 5.79 -10.64
N ALA A 323 -17.97 4.74 -10.68
CA ALA A 323 -18.03 3.64 -9.75
C ALA A 323 -16.82 3.53 -8.83
N LEU A 324 -17.09 3.04 -7.62
CA LEU A 324 -16.07 2.45 -6.74
C LEU A 324 -16.05 0.94 -6.97
N ILE A 325 -14.88 0.33 -6.90
CA ILE A 325 -14.74 -1.12 -6.88
C ILE A 325 -14.70 -1.57 -5.43
N VAL A 326 -15.44 -2.62 -5.11
CA VAL A 326 -15.46 -3.25 -3.79
C VAL A 326 -14.95 -4.67 -3.95
N ASN A 327 -14.07 -5.11 -3.05
CA ASN A 327 -13.70 -6.51 -2.94
C ASN A 327 -13.70 -7.01 -1.51
N ILE A 328 -13.98 -8.31 -1.38
CA ILE A 328 -13.98 -9.04 -0.12
C ILE A 328 -12.54 -9.40 0.23
N GLY A 329 -12.15 -9.15 1.48
CA GLY A 329 -10.86 -9.56 2.02
C GLY A 329 -10.91 -10.93 2.70
N ASP A 330 -9.74 -11.48 2.96
CA ASP A 330 -9.57 -12.81 3.55
C ASP A 330 -10.32 -12.99 4.87
N LEU A 331 -10.33 -11.98 5.72
CA LEU A 331 -10.95 -12.13 7.03
C LEU A 331 -12.46 -12.15 6.94
N PHE A 332 -13.05 -11.42 5.99
CA PHE A 332 -14.49 -11.52 5.77
C PHE A 332 -14.85 -12.86 5.15
N GLN A 333 -14.03 -13.39 4.22
CA GLN A 333 -14.20 -14.76 3.74
C GLN A 333 -14.21 -15.76 4.92
N ALA A 334 -13.20 -15.71 5.78
CA ALA A 334 -13.10 -16.61 6.93
C ALA A 334 -14.25 -16.42 7.93
N TRP A 335 -14.63 -15.17 8.24
CA TRP A 335 -15.73 -14.85 9.14
C TRP A 335 -17.09 -15.29 8.58
N SER A 336 -17.28 -15.20 7.26
CA SER A 336 -18.45 -15.68 6.54
C SER A 336 -18.50 -17.20 6.34
N ASN A 337 -17.47 -17.91 6.80
CA ASN A 337 -17.29 -19.36 6.58
C ASN A 337 -17.33 -19.75 5.09
N ASP A 338 -16.56 -19.04 4.25
CA ASP A 338 -16.47 -19.20 2.79
C ASP A 338 -17.74 -18.84 1.99
N GLU A 339 -18.76 -18.24 2.62
CA GLU A 339 -19.94 -17.72 1.89
C GLU A 339 -19.56 -16.59 0.92
N TYR A 340 -18.62 -15.73 1.32
CA TYR A 340 -18.06 -14.66 0.49
C TYR A 340 -16.62 -14.96 0.09
N ARG A 341 -16.21 -14.51 -1.11
CA ARG A 341 -14.93 -14.90 -1.70
C ARG A 341 -13.90 -13.77 -1.69
N SER A 342 -12.79 -13.97 -1.01
CA SER A 342 -11.55 -13.22 -1.21
C SER A 342 -10.87 -13.70 -2.48
N VAL A 343 -10.69 -12.82 -3.45
CA VAL A 343 -10.21 -13.18 -4.79
C VAL A 343 -8.82 -12.62 -5.04
N GLU A 344 -7.96 -13.48 -5.57
CA GLU A 344 -6.61 -13.09 -5.98
C GLU A 344 -6.69 -12.07 -7.11
N HIS A 345 -5.99 -10.96 -6.96
CA HIS A 345 -5.95 -9.88 -7.92
C HIS A 345 -4.53 -9.30 -8.04
N LYS A 346 -4.27 -8.64 -9.17
CA LYS A 346 -2.98 -8.03 -9.50
C LYS A 346 -3.21 -6.75 -10.29
N VAL A 347 -2.16 -5.95 -10.42
CA VAL A 347 -2.13 -4.81 -11.35
C VAL A 347 -1.04 -5.06 -12.37
N VAL A 348 -1.35 -4.93 -13.67
CA VAL A 348 -0.36 -4.99 -14.74
C VAL A 348 0.24 -3.60 -15.00
N ALA A 349 1.56 -3.54 -15.21
CA ALA A 349 2.22 -2.30 -15.59
C ALA A 349 1.94 -1.99 -17.07
N ASN A 350 1.94 -0.71 -17.44
CA ASN A 350 1.73 -0.27 -18.83
C ASN A 350 2.80 0.76 -19.23
N ASP A 351 3.05 0.92 -20.52
CA ASP A 351 4.09 1.81 -21.08
C ASP A 351 3.57 3.17 -21.53
N LYS A 352 2.25 3.41 -21.45
CA LYS A 352 1.61 4.57 -22.09
C LYS A 352 1.28 5.69 -21.13
N MET A 353 0.70 5.35 -19.99
CA MET A 353 0.16 6.32 -19.03
C MET A 353 0.39 5.87 -17.60
N GLU A 354 0.74 6.82 -16.74
CA GLU A 354 0.78 6.59 -15.30
C GLU A 354 -0.62 6.27 -14.78
N ARG A 355 -0.69 5.34 -13.83
CA ARG A 355 -1.95 4.96 -13.18
C ARG A 355 -1.96 5.37 -11.72
N TYR A 356 -3.11 5.84 -11.26
CA TYR A 356 -3.37 6.25 -9.88
C TYR A 356 -4.61 5.54 -9.32
N SER A 357 -4.54 5.13 -8.06
CA SER A 357 -5.70 4.62 -7.33
C SER A 357 -5.57 4.83 -5.82
N VAL A 358 -6.69 4.96 -5.14
CA VAL A 358 -6.79 5.08 -3.68
C VAL A 358 -7.63 3.91 -3.17
N ALA A 359 -7.04 3.05 -2.36
CA ALA A 359 -7.73 1.93 -1.71
C ALA A 359 -8.00 2.27 -0.24
N TYR A 360 -9.22 2.03 0.22
CA TYR A 360 -9.62 2.10 1.62
C TYR A 360 -9.82 0.67 2.13
N PHE A 361 -9.15 0.32 3.23
CA PHE A 361 -9.20 -1.01 3.82
C PHE A 361 -10.00 -0.97 5.12
N LEU A 362 -11.19 -1.57 5.13
CA LEU A 362 -11.99 -1.77 6.34
C LEU A 362 -11.43 -2.96 7.11
N CYS A 363 -10.76 -2.70 8.23
CA CYS A 363 -10.13 -3.73 9.04
C CYS A 363 -10.85 -3.93 10.37
N PRO A 364 -10.88 -5.15 10.91
CA PRO A 364 -11.32 -5.38 12.29
C PRO A 364 -10.21 -5.02 13.30
N PHE A 365 -10.54 -5.01 14.60
CA PHE A 365 -9.56 -4.92 15.67
C PHE A 365 -8.61 -6.13 15.69
N ASN A 366 -7.36 -5.93 16.10
CA ASN A 366 -6.38 -7.02 16.17
C ASN A 366 -6.83 -8.17 17.10
N ASN A 367 -7.61 -7.89 18.14
CA ASN A 367 -8.15 -8.89 19.06
C ASN A 367 -9.48 -9.50 18.60
N THR A 368 -10.04 -9.06 17.45
CA THR A 368 -11.26 -9.65 16.89
C THR A 368 -11.01 -11.12 16.59
N VAL A 369 -11.79 -11.98 17.23
CA VAL A 369 -11.77 -13.43 17.01
C VAL A 369 -12.56 -13.73 15.73
N ILE A 370 -11.88 -14.32 14.75
CA ILE A 370 -12.49 -14.85 13.55
C ILE A 370 -13.00 -16.25 13.84
N ASN A 371 -14.31 -16.41 13.72
CA ASN A 371 -15.02 -17.66 13.89
C ASN A 371 -16.21 -17.69 12.92
N GLY A 372 -16.37 -18.79 12.20
CA GLY A 372 -17.39 -18.91 11.15
C GLY A 372 -18.82 -18.70 11.67
N CYS A 373 -19.67 -18.12 10.83
CA CYS A 373 -21.05 -17.78 11.17
C CYS A 373 -22.02 -18.96 11.25
N LYS A 374 -21.79 -20.04 10.49
CA LYS A 374 -22.75 -21.15 10.29
C LYS A 374 -22.04 -22.48 10.04
N GLY A 375 -22.68 -23.57 10.46
CA GLY A 375 -22.25 -24.95 10.13
C GLY A 375 -20.95 -25.39 10.82
N PRO A 376 -20.35 -26.51 10.39
CA PRO A 376 -18.99 -26.82 10.80
C PRO A 376 -18.06 -25.71 10.28
N SER A 377 -17.21 -25.20 11.16
CA SER A 377 -16.24 -24.17 10.78
C SER A 377 -15.28 -24.74 9.74
N VAL A 378 -14.99 -23.98 8.67
CA VAL A 378 -13.93 -24.29 7.71
C VAL A 378 -12.56 -23.93 8.28
N TYR A 379 -12.54 -22.96 9.20
CA TYR A 379 -11.33 -22.41 9.79
C TYR A 379 -11.26 -22.71 11.28
N ARG A 380 -10.06 -22.88 11.82
CA ARG A 380 -9.85 -22.86 13.27
C ARG A 380 -10.12 -21.44 13.78
N LYS A 381 -10.31 -21.29 15.08
CA LYS A 381 -10.38 -19.94 15.68
C LYS A 381 -8.99 -19.29 15.64
N PHE A 382 -8.95 -18.02 15.26
CA PHE A 382 -7.75 -17.17 15.30
C PHE A 382 -8.16 -15.70 15.47
N THR A 383 -7.21 -14.84 15.83
CA THR A 383 -7.46 -13.38 15.87
C THR A 383 -6.92 -12.70 14.62
N PHE A 384 -7.42 -11.51 14.29
CA PHE A 384 -6.82 -10.72 13.21
C PHE A 384 -5.33 -10.42 13.44
N GLY A 385 -4.95 -10.14 14.68
CA GLY A 385 -3.55 -9.93 15.06
C GLY A 385 -2.69 -11.15 14.78
N GLU A 386 -3.19 -12.35 15.08
CA GLU A 386 -2.52 -13.61 14.75
C GLU A 386 -2.38 -13.79 13.23
N TYR A 387 -3.46 -13.51 12.47
CA TYR A 387 -3.41 -13.57 11.00
C TYR A 387 -2.34 -12.65 10.43
N ARG A 388 -2.34 -11.37 10.83
CA ARG A 388 -1.34 -10.38 10.38
C ARG A 388 0.08 -10.81 10.72
N HIS A 389 0.30 -11.26 11.96
CA HIS A 389 1.61 -11.71 12.40
C HIS A 389 2.10 -12.89 11.56
N GLN A 390 1.23 -13.88 11.30
CA GLN A 390 1.57 -15.02 10.46
C GLN A 390 1.90 -14.60 9.02
N ILE A 391 1.15 -13.65 8.43
CA ILE A 391 1.46 -13.15 7.08
C ILE A 391 2.81 -12.43 7.05
N GLN A 392 3.14 -11.65 8.08
CA GLN A 392 4.46 -11.01 8.18
C GLN A 392 5.58 -12.04 8.24
N GLU A 393 5.39 -13.10 9.02
CA GLU A 393 6.36 -14.19 9.11
C GLU A 393 6.51 -14.96 7.79
N ASP A 394 5.42 -15.19 7.07
CA ASP A 394 5.46 -15.81 5.73
C ASP A 394 6.24 -14.94 4.74
N VAL A 395 5.91 -13.64 4.65
CA VAL A 395 6.61 -12.72 3.75
C VAL A 395 8.11 -12.63 4.09
N LYS A 396 8.48 -12.63 5.38
CA LYS A 396 9.89 -12.64 5.80
C LYS A 396 10.61 -13.95 5.42
N LYS A 397 9.97 -15.11 5.63
CA LYS A 397 10.63 -16.42 5.48
C LYS A 397 10.67 -16.91 4.03
N ILE A 398 9.59 -16.71 3.28
CA ILE A 398 9.40 -17.29 1.94
C ILE A 398 9.09 -16.24 0.86
N GLY A 399 9.06 -14.95 1.22
CA GLY A 399 8.91 -13.85 0.27
C GLY A 399 7.48 -13.64 -0.27
N HIS A 400 6.49 -14.37 0.24
CA HIS A 400 5.09 -14.22 -0.17
C HIS A 400 4.13 -14.66 0.95
N LYS A 401 2.87 -14.21 0.84
CA LYS A 401 1.76 -14.55 1.73
C LYS A 401 1.19 -15.93 1.37
N ILE A 402 1.00 -16.81 2.35
CA ILE A 402 0.25 -18.07 2.16
C ILE A 402 -1.26 -17.86 2.39
N GLY A 403 -1.62 -17.02 3.38
CA GLY A 403 -3.00 -16.62 3.62
C GLY A 403 -3.83 -17.61 4.44
N LEU A 404 -5.14 -17.63 4.17
CA LEU A 404 -6.15 -18.39 4.93
C LEU A 404 -5.92 -19.91 4.98
N SER A 405 -5.16 -20.48 4.03
CA SER A 405 -4.89 -21.92 4.01
C SER A 405 -4.15 -22.42 5.27
N ARG A 406 -3.41 -21.55 5.97
CA ARG A 406 -2.79 -21.87 7.28
C ARG A 406 -3.79 -21.99 8.43
N PHE A 407 -5.01 -21.53 8.23
CA PHE A 407 -6.03 -21.41 9.26
C PHE A 407 -7.21 -22.36 9.01
N LYS A 408 -7.18 -23.18 7.96
CA LYS A 408 -8.18 -24.23 7.71
C LYS A 408 -8.06 -25.35 8.75
N LEU A 409 -9.20 -25.97 9.08
CA LEU A 409 -9.29 -27.13 9.98
C LEU A 409 -8.83 -28.44 9.34
#